data_AF-A0A483ZKE1-F1
#
_entry.id   AF-A0A483ZKE1-F1
#
_cell.length_a   1.000
_cell.length_b   1.000
_cell.length_c   1.000
_cell.angle_alpha   90.00
_cell.angle_beta   90.00
_cell.angle_gamma   90.00
#
_symmetry.space_group_name_H-M   'P 1'
#
loop_
_entity.id
_entity.type
_entity.pdbx_description
1 polymer ?
#
loop_
_entity_poly.entity_id
_entity_poly.type
_entity_poly.pdbx_seq_one_letter_code
_entity_poly.pdbx_strand_id
1 'polypeptide(L)'
;MLLSSGWCLANSYGLLGISTQVSLVSFIDTRLTCVSGTLVWALIVMWFKHPRYLRAKENFISSFFPSNLNSFNNILPKVLFICGGDETYCSNRGMLEKYIAKHHKEFVTFRAELAWEVISNLGTHSNVNALSLEEWLADFSDVVIILVESYGTVAELGAFSLSPVLRKKLLPILDKKFETHKSFINTGPVKWVDSESKFGPTIYTEFETILTCMPKINERLNRKVQSNITNANSIGDYKYSPKIFLFFVLVVISS
;
A
#
# COMPACT_ATOMS: atom_id res chain seq x y z
N MET A 1 56.53 30.03 5.67
CA MET A 1 55.36 29.50 4.92
C MET A 1 54.37 29.00 5.96
N LEU A 2 53.41 29.80 6.44
CA LEU A 2 52.10 30.11 5.81
C LEU A 2 51.34 28.83 5.41
N LEU A 3 50.05 28.61 5.65
CA LEU A 3 48.98 29.06 6.58
C LEU A 3 47.70 28.40 6.02
N SER A 4 46.74 28.04 6.88
CA SER A 4 45.30 27.86 6.56
C SER A 4 44.94 26.65 5.68
N SER A 5 43.72 26.09 5.62
CA SER A 5 42.39 26.29 6.20
C SER A 5 41.59 25.02 5.80
N GLY A 6 40.55 24.61 6.51
CA GLY A 6 39.20 24.90 6.03
C GLY A 6 38.38 23.62 5.81
N TRP A 7 37.11 23.72 6.15
CA TRP A 7 36.09 22.69 6.05
C TRP A 7 35.82 22.26 4.60
N CYS A 8 35.32 21.03 4.40
CA CYS A 8 34.36 20.77 3.33
C CYS A 8 33.44 19.58 3.68
N LEU A 9 32.21 19.92 4.07
CA LEU A 9 31.03 19.07 3.91
C LEU A 9 30.91 18.74 2.42
N ALA A 10 31.13 17.48 2.05
CA ALA A 10 30.86 16.99 0.71
C ALA A 10 29.81 15.88 0.78
N ASN A 11 28.59 16.25 0.37
CA ASN A 11 27.55 15.40 -0.20
C ASN A 11 28.06 14.02 -0.65
N SER A 12 27.55 12.98 -0.01
CA SER A 12 27.49 11.65 -0.63
C SER A 12 26.05 11.39 -1.07
N TYR A 13 25.61 12.16 -2.07
CA TYR A 13 24.63 11.66 -3.03
C TYR A 13 25.34 10.59 -3.86
N GLY A 14 25.05 9.33 -3.60
CA GLY A 14 25.63 8.25 -4.40
C GLY A 14 25.68 6.94 -3.65
N LEU A 15 24.54 6.26 -3.59
CA LEU A 15 24.42 4.80 -3.75
C LEU A 15 23.00 4.40 -3.37
N LEU A 16 22.19 4.18 -4.40
CA LEU A 16 21.03 3.28 -4.52
C LEU A 16 20.10 3.88 -5.58
N GLY A 17 20.61 3.92 -6.81
CA GLY A 17 19.76 3.91 -7.99
C GLY A 17 19.10 2.54 -8.10
N ILE A 18 18.16 2.24 -7.21
CA ILE A 18 17.19 1.18 -7.44
C ILE A 18 16.14 1.81 -8.33
N SER A 19 16.19 1.47 -9.62
CA SER A 19 15.10 1.72 -10.55
C SER A 19 13.83 1.15 -9.94
N THR A 20 12.97 2.03 -9.40
CA THR A 20 11.67 1.70 -8.83
C THR A 20 10.70 1.38 -9.96
N GLN A 21 10.91 0.24 -10.60
CA GLN A 21 9.94 -0.49 -11.40
C GLN A 21 10.23 -1.98 -11.25
N VAL A 22 10.05 -2.47 -10.02
CA VAL A 22 9.73 -3.88 -9.83
C VAL A 22 8.30 -3.85 -9.36
N SER A 23 7.37 -4.08 -10.29
CA SER A 23 5.99 -4.34 -9.87
C SER A 23 6.04 -5.58 -8.98
N LEU A 24 5.22 -5.64 -7.95
CA LEU A 24 5.08 -6.86 -7.13
C LEU A 24 4.78 -8.11 -8.00
N VAL A 25 4.31 -7.90 -9.23
CA VAL A 25 4.07 -8.92 -10.26
C VAL A 25 5.37 -9.38 -10.95
N SER A 26 6.33 -8.48 -11.22
CA SER A 26 7.58 -8.83 -11.93
C SER A 26 8.58 -9.65 -11.10
N PHE A 27 8.37 -9.77 -9.79
CA PHE A 27 9.17 -10.67 -8.94
C PHE A 27 8.71 -12.13 -9.05
N ILE A 28 7.44 -12.34 -9.39
CA ILE A 28 6.83 -13.67 -9.54
C ILE A 28 7.07 -14.20 -10.97
N ASP A 29 7.20 -13.29 -11.93
CA ASP A 29 7.19 -13.61 -13.35
C ASP A 29 8.59 -13.57 -13.97
N THR A 30 9.29 -14.71 -13.97
CA THR A 30 10.20 -15.12 -15.08
C THR A 30 10.81 -16.52 -14.98
N ARG A 31 10.59 -17.33 -13.91
CA ARG A 31 11.18 -18.69 -13.86
C ARG A 31 10.33 -19.81 -13.24
N LEU A 32 9.01 -19.68 -13.19
CA LEU A 32 8.15 -20.71 -12.56
C LEU A 32 6.92 -21.06 -13.40
N THR A 33 7.02 -21.01 -14.73
CA THR A 33 5.89 -21.28 -15.63
C THR A 33 5.61 -22.76 -15.91
N CYS A 34 6.22 -23.72 -15.20
CA CYS A 34 5.87 -25.13 -15.41
C CYS A 34 6.34 -26.04 -14.27
N VAL A 35 5.80 -25.90 -13.05
CA VAL A 35 6.01 -26.95 -12.03
C VAL A 35 4.80 -27.11 -11.12
N SER A 36 4.42 -28.36 -10.82
CA SER A 36 3.25 -28.67 -9.99
C SER A 36 3.30 -27.97 -8.62
N GLY A 37 2.14 -27.69 -8.03
CA GLY A 37 2.02 -26.91 -6.79
C GLY A 37 2.87 -27.43 -5.62
N THR A 38 3.23 -28.72 -5.60
CA THR A 38 4.12 -29.32 -4.59
C THR A 38 5.58 -28.87 -4.74
N LEU A 39 6.04 -28.63 -5.96
CA LEU A 39 7.41 -28.20 -6.28
C LEU A 39 7.61 -26.70 -6.05
N VAL A 40 6.58 -25.88 -6.30
CA VAL A 40 6.60 -24.45 -5.95
C VAL A 40 6.70 -24.27 -4.43
N TRP A 41 5.92 -25.04 -3.67
CA TRP A 41 5.99 -25.06 -2.20
C TRP A 41 7.35 -25.55 -1.69
N ALA A 42 7.92 -26.60 -2.31
CA ALA A 42 9.25 -27.10 -1.97
C ALA A 42 10.37 -26.08 -2.29
N LEU A 43 10.25 -25.35 -3.41
CA LEU A 43 11.19 -24.30 -3.79
C LEU A 43 11.12 -23.10 -2.83
N ILE A 44 9.92 -22.67 -2.44
CA ILE A 44 9.70 -21.62 -1.43
C ILE A 44 10.30 -22.06 -0.08
N VAL A 45 10.04 -23.29 0.35
CA VAL A 45 10.59 -23.85 1.61
C VAL A 45 12.11 -24.01 1.56
N MET A 46 12.68 -24.42 0.43
CA MET A 46 14.13 -24.47 0.22
C MET A 46 14.75 -23.08 0.29
N TRP A 47 14.06 -22.07 -0.24
CA TRP A 47 14.49 -20.68 -0.21
C TRP A 47 14.58 -20.14 1.22
N PHE A 48 13.60 -20.44 2.08
CA PHE A 48 13.64 -20.13 3.51
C PHE A 48 14.75 -20.84 4.29
N LYS A 49 15.32 -21.92 3.74
CA LYS A 49 16.48 -22.64 4.29
C LYS A 49 17.80 -22.23 3.65
N HIS A 50 17.80 -21.31 2.68
CA HIS A 50 18.99 -20.90 1.97
C HIS A 50 19.94 -20.12 2.91
N PRO A 51 21.26 -20.39 2.91
CA PRO A 51 22.20 -19.73 3.83
C PRO A 51 22.20 -18.19 3.73
N ARG A 52 21.93 -17.63 2.54
CA ARG A 52 21.81 -16.17 2.37
C ARG A 52 20.53 -15.60 3.00
N TYR A 53 19.40 -16.31 2.87
CA TYR A 53 18.15 -15.95 3.53
C TYR A 53 18.33 -15.95 5.05
N LEU A 54 18.93 -17.02 5.59
CA LEU A 54 19.17 -17.15 7.03
C LEU A 54 20.10 -16.04 7.56
N ARG A 55 21.18 -15.73 6.83
CA ARG A 55 22.09 -14.63 7.19
C ARG A 55 21.43 -13.25 7.08
N ALA A 56 20.61 -12.98 6.05
CA ALA A 56 19.88 -11.72 5.92
C ALA A 56 18.82 -11.56 7.02
N LYS A 57 18.12 -12.66 7.37
CA LYS A 57 17.19 -12.72 8.50
C LYS A 57 17.89 -12.48 9.83
N GLU A 58 19.01 -13.14 10.09
CA GLU A 58 19.81 -12.96 11.31
C GLU A 58 20.36 -11.53 11.41
N ASN A 59 20.84 -10.97 10.30
CA ASN A 59 21.28 -9.58 10.24
C ASN A 59 20.13 -8.62 10.52
N PHE A 60 18.96 -8.82 9.94
CA PHE A 60 17.78 -7.99 10.23
C PHE A 60 17.35 -8.11 11.69
N ILE A 61 17.18 -9.33 12.22
CA ILE A 61 16.77 -9.53 13.62
C ILE A 61 17.80 -8.96 14.61
N SER A 62 19.10 -9.07 14.32
CA SER A 62 20.16 -8.57 15.20
C SER A 62 20.36 -7.05 15.14
N SER A 63 19.97 -6.39 14.04
CA SER A 63 20.15 -4.95 13.84
C SER A 63 18.86 -4.12 13.89
N PHE A 64 17.69 -4.77 13.86
CA PHE A 64 16.39 -4.11 13.80
C PHE A 64 15.74 -4.03 15.18
N PHE A 65 15.95 -2.91 15.88
CA PHE A 65 15.36 -2.63 17.18
C PHE A 65 13.97 -1.97 17.07
N PRO A 66 13.12 -2.07 18.10
CA PRO A 66 11.82 -1.39 18.12
C PRO A 66 11.89 0.14 17.96
N SER A 67 13.00 0.78 18.35
CA SER A 67 13.25 2.20 18.09
C SER A 67 13.48 2.49 16.60
N ASN A 68 14.05 1.53 15.87
CA ASN A 68 14.34 1.64 14.44
C ASN A 68 13.07 1.44 13.60
N LEU A 69 12.02 0.79 14.13
CA LEU A 69 10.72 0.64 13.46
C LEU A 69 10.11 1.98 13.01
N ASN A 70 10.13 2.98 13.89
CA ASN A 70 9.58 4.30 13.58
C ASN A 70 10.42 5.01 12.51
N SER A 71 11.75 4.86 12.56
CA SER A 71 12.64 5.42 11.53
C SER A 71 12.51 4.69 10.20
N PHE A 72 12.34 3.36 10.23
CA PHE A 72 12.22 2.52 9.04
C PHE A 72 10.86 2.68 8.36
N ASN A 73 9.78 2.85 9.13
CA ASN A 73 8.47 3.22 8.58
C ASN A 73 8.51 4.53 7.77
N ASN A 74 9.39 5.47 8.14
CA ASN A 74 9.59 6.72 7.38
C ASN A 74 10.44 6.52 6.12
N ILE A 75 11.22 5.44 6.04
CA ILE A 75 12.08 5.10 4.89
C ILE A 75 11.31 4.26 3.85
N LEU A 76 10.37 3.45 4.31
CA LEU A 76 9.53 2.63 3.44
C LEU A 76 8.54 3.50 2.64
N PRO A 77 8.30 3.17 1.36
CA PRO A 77 7.34 3.92 0.56
C PRO A 77 5.94 3.80 1.18
N LYS A 78 5.11 4.82 1.00
CA LYS A 78 3.72 4.77 1.43
C LYS A 78 2.93 3.92 0.45
N VAL A 79 2.23 2.92 0.97
CA VAL A 79 1.44 1.99 0.18
C VAL A 79 0.00 2.52 0.08
N LEU A 80 -0.43 2.80 -1.14
CA LEU A 80 -1.76 3.31 -1.47
C LEU A 80 -2.56 2.19 -2.14
N PHE A 81 -3.64 1.77 -1.51
CA PHE A 81 -4.63 0.92 -2.16
C PHE A 81 -5.68 1.82 -2.82
N ILE A 82 -5.79 1.77 -4.15
CA ILE A 82 -6.71 2.63 -4.90
C ILE A 82 -7.83 1.79 -5.50
N CYS A 83 -9.01 1.92 -4.90
CA CYS A 83 -10.26 1.35 -5.39
C CYS A 83 -10.93 2.31 -6.37
N GLY A 84 -11.57 1.75 -7.38
CA GLY A 84 -12.23 2.50 -8.45
C GLY A 84 -13.08 1.57 -9.30
N GLY A 85 -13.87 2.15 -10.20
CA GLY A 85 -14.66 1.36 -11.13
C GLY A 85 -13.80 0.56 -12.10
N ASP A 86 -14.47 -0.32 -12.85
CA ASP A 86 -13.88 -0.99 -14.00
C ASP A 86 -13.38 0.07 -15.00
N GLU A 87 -12.12 -0.04 -15.43
CA GLU A 87 -11.47 0.97 -16.26
C GLU A 87 -12.14 1.19 -17.62
N THR A 88 -12.90 0.22 -18.10
CA THR A 88 -13.68 0.34 -19.33
C THR A 88 -14.79 1.38 -19.21
N TYR A 89 -15.33 1.59 -18.00
CA TYR A 89 -16.40 2.53 -17.72
C TYR A 89 -15.95 3.74 -16.88
N CYS A 90 -14.87 3.59 -16.11
CA CYS A 90 -14.42 4.53 -15.10
C CYS A 90 -12.91 4.79 -15.23
N SER A 91 -12.52 5.92 -15.83
CA SER A 91 -11.11 6.23 -16.11
C SER A 91 -10.38 6.96 -14.98
N ASN A 92 -11.11 7.47 -13.97
CA ASN A 92 -10.56 8.36 -12.94
C ASN A 92 -9.46 7.71 -12.10
N ARG A 93 -9.64 6.44 -11.71
CA ARG A 93 -8.63 5.67 -10.99
C ARG A 93 -7.31 5.65 -11.74
N GLY A 94 -7.35 5.28 -13.03
CA GLY A 94 -6.17 5.27 -13.89
C GLY A 94 -5.53 6.66 -14.05
N MET A 95 -6.33 7.74 -14.08
CA MET A 95 -5.81 9.11 -14.14
C MET A 95 -5.05 9.49 -12.85
N LEU A 96 -5.61 9.18 -11.67
CA LEU A 96 -4.96 9.41 -10.39
C LEU A 96 -3.65 8.65 -10.28
N GLU A 97 -3.66 7.36 -10.61
CA GLU A 97 -2.48 6.51 -10.57
C GLU A 97 -1.37 7.02 -11.51
N LYS A 98 -1.72 7.43 -12.74
CA LYS A 98 -0.75 8.03 -13.67
C LYS A 98 -0.13 9.31 -13.10
N TYR A 99 -0.94 10.16 -12.46
CA TYR A 99 -0.43 11.36 -11.79
C TYR A 99 0.53 11.00 -10.66
N ILE A 100 0.11 10.10 -9.76
CA ILE A 100 0.91 9.66 -8.60
C ILE A 100 2.22 9.04 -9.09
N ALA A 101 2.18 8.10 -10.04
CA ALA A 101 3.36 7.45 -10.59
C ALA A 101 4.34 8.45 -11.23
N LYS A 102 3.82 9.54 -11.82
CA LYS A 102 4.65 10.59 -12.45
C LYS A 102 5.29 11.53 -11.42
N HIS A 103 4.55 11.92 -10.38
CA HIS A 103 4.93 13.02 -9.50
C HIS A 103 5.35 12.60 -8.08
N HIS A 104 5.02 11.39 -7.65
CA HIS A 104 5.21 10.90 -6.28
C HIS A 104 5.88 9.51 -6.29
N LYS A 105 7.21 9.49 -6.37
CA LYS A 105 8.02 8.25 -6.41
C LYS A 105 8.11 7.56 -5.04
N GLU A 106 7.81 8.29 -3.98
CA GLU A 106 7.74 7.82 -2.61
C GLU A 106 6.47 7.01 -2.29
N PHE A 107 5.51 6.97 -3.22
CA PHE A 107 4.27 6.21 -3.10
C PHE A 107 4.27 4.97 -4.00
N VAL A 108 3.74 3.87 -3.46
CA VAL A 108 3.49 2.63 -4.21
C VAL A 108 1.99 2.42 -4.26
N THR A 109 1.43 2.39 -5.46
CA THR A 109 0.01 2.11 -5.68
C THR A 109 -0.19 0.65 -6.05
N PHE A 110 -1.30 0.06 -5.63
CA PHE A 110 -1.70 -1.26 -6.11
C PHE A 110 -3.23 -1.38 -6.23
N ARG A 111 -3.65 -2.42 -6.96
CA ARG A 111 -5.03 -2.77 -7.27
C ARG A 111 -5.31 -4.22 -6.85
N ALA A 112 -6.55 -4.54 -6.48
CA ALA A 112 -6.91 -5.89 -6.04
C ALA A 112 -6.96 -6.88 -7.21
N GLU A 113 -7.34 -6.42 -8.39
CA GLU A 113 -7.48 -7.21 -9.62
C GLU A 113 -6.16 -7.87 -10.02
N LEU A 114 -5.03 -7.18 -9.80
CA LEU A 114 -3.69 -7.73 -10.04
C LEU A 114 -3.35 -8.86 -9.05
N ALA A 115 -3.75 -8.72 -7.79
CA ALA A 115 -3.55 -9.77 -6.79
C ALA A 115 -4.44 -10.98 -7.09
N TRP A 116 -5.67 -10.73 -7.55
CA TRP A 116 -6.61 -11.77 -7.99
C TRP A 116 -6.06 -12.57 -9.15
N GLU A 117 -5.55 -11.92 -10.19
CA GLU A 117 -4.96 -12.58 -11.36
C GLU A 117 -3.82 -13.54 -10.96
N VAL A 118 -2.93 -13.08 -10.08
CA VAL A 118 -1.83 -13.91 -9.57
C VAL A 118 -2.36 -15.10 -8.78
N ILE A 119 -3.32 -14.91 -7.88
CA ILE A 119 -3.88 -15.99 -7.05
C ILE A 119 -4.67 -17.01 -7.92
N SER A 120 -5.42 -16.53 -8.91
CA SER A 120 -6.15 -17.42 -9.83
C SER A 120 -5.19 -18.24 -10.68
N ASN A 121 -4.11 -17.64 -11.17
CA ASN A 121 -3.14 -18.34 -12.01
C ASN A 121 -2.30 -19.39 -11.24
N LEU A 122 -2.22 -19.27 -9.91
CA LEU A 122 -1.52 -20.23 -9.05
C LEU A 122 -2.33 -21.51 -8.72
N GLY A 123 -3.56 -21.64 -9.24
CA GLY A 123 -4.37 -22.86 -9.12
C GLY A 123 -4.95 -23.10 -7.72
N THR A 124 -4.80 -22.17 -6.78
CA THR A 124 -5.39 -22.24 -5.43
C THR A 124 -6.85 -21.79 -5.45
N HIS A 125 -7.69 -22.49 -6.22
CA HIS A 125 -9.03 -22.00 -6.57
C HIS A 125 -10.12 -22.22 -5.52
N SER A 126 -9.91 -22.96 -4.43
CA SER A 126 -11.09 -23.50 -3.72
C SER A 126 -11.65 -22.68 -2.56
N ASN A 127 -11.08 -21.53 -2.14
CA ASN A 127 -11.67 -20.82 -0.97
C ASN A 127 -11.33 -19.33 -0.75
N VAL A 128 -10.64 -18.64 -1.67
CA VAL A 128 -10.33 -17.22 -1.44
C VAL A 128 -11.55 -16.37 -1.81
N ASN A 129 -12.14 -15.70 -0.83
CA ASN A 129 -13.28 -14.81 -1.01
C ASN A 129 -12.79 -13.42 -1.50
N ALA A 130 -13.43 -12.89 -2.56
CA ALA A 130 -13.24 -11.54 -3.12
C ALA A 130 -13.02 -10.47 -2.04
N LEU A 131 -14.01 -10.38 -1.15
CA LEU A 131 -14.09 -9.40 -0.09
C LEU A 131 -13.01 -9.61 0.97
N SER A 132 -12.66 -10.87 1.28
CA SER A 132 -11.62 -11.17 2.26
C SER A 132 -10.22 -10.79 1.76
N LEU A 133 -9.94 -10.97 0.46
CA LEU A 133 -8.67 -10.52 -0.12
C LEU A 133 -8.59 -9.00 -0.11
N GLU A 134 -9.66 -8.33 -0.53
CA GLU A 134 -9.71 -6.87 -0.56
C GLU A 134 -9.61 -6.26 0.84
N GLU A 135 -10.26 -6.86 1.85
CA GLU A 135 -10.11 -6.46 3.25
C GLU A 135 -8.67 -6.63 3.73
N TRP A 136 -8.01 -7.74 3.38
CA TRP A 136 -6.61 -7.99 3.73
C TRP A 136 -5.65 -6.99 3.05
N LEU A 137 -5.85 -6.74 1.76
CA LEU A 137 -5.11 -5.76 0.99
C LEU A 137 -5.33 -4.34 1.53
N ALA A 138 -6.56 -4.01 1.86
CA ALA A 138 -6.91 -2.76 2.51
C ALA A 138 -6.19 -2.66 3.86
N ASP A 139 -6.18 -3.72 4.69
CA ASP A 139 -5.47 -3.74 5.98
C ASP A 139 -3.95 -3.62 5.84
N PHE A 140 -3.39 -4.14 4.74
CA PHE A 140 -1.98 -3.99 4.41
C PHE A 140 -1.57 -2.55 4.06
N SER A 141 -2.45 -1.81 3.38
CA SER A 141 -2.15 -0.44 2.89
C SER A 141 -1.99 0.59 4.01
N ASP A 142 -1.22 1.65 3.75
CA ASP A 142 -1.18 2.82 4.64
C ASP A 142 -2.41 3.70 4.47
N VAL A 143 -2.95 3.77 3.25
CA VAL A 143 -4.14 4.54 2.86
C VAL A 143 -4.96 3.72 1.88
N VAL A 144 -6.27 3.70 2.11
CA VAL A 144 -7.24 3.19 1.13
C VAL A 144 -7.94 4.39 0.51
N ILE A 145 -7.74 4.63 -0.78
CA ILE A 145 -8.43 5.68 -1.54
C ILE A 145 -9.55 4.98 -2.31
N ILE A 146 -10.80 5.39 -2.10
CA ILE A 146 -11.94 4.86 -2.87
C ILE A 146 -12.53 5.97 -3.71
N LEU A 147 -12.45 5.83 -5.02
CA LEU A 147 -13.24 6.61 -5.96
C LEU A 147 -14.63 5.98 -6.04
N VAL A 148 -15.63 6.64 -5.45
CA VAL A 148 -17.01 6.12 -5.36
C VAL A 148 -17.73 6.44 -6.67
N GLU A 149 -17.38 5.69 -7.72
CA GLU A 149 -17.79 5.93 -9.11
C GLU A 149 -18.55 4.75 -9.75
N SER A 150 -18.75 3.67 -9.00
CA SER A 150 -19.42 2.44 -9.46
C SER A 150 -20.19 1.76 -8.33
N TYR A 151 -21.09 0.82 -8.66
CA TYR A 151 -21.78 0.05 -7.62
C TYR A 151 -20.82 -0.78 -6.75
N GLY A 152 -19.74 -1.30 -7.35
CA GLY A 152 -18.70 -2.01 -6.60
C GLY A 152 -18.04 -1.12 -5.55
N THR A 153 -17.63 0.09 -5.93
CA THR A 153 -16.98 1.04 -5.01
C THR A 153 -17.92 1.62 -3.95
N VAL A 154 -19.22 1.68 -4.24
CA VAL A 154 -20.25 1.96 -3.21
C VAL A 154 -20.32 0.83 -2.18
N ALA A 155 -20.25 -0.44 -2.63
CA ALA A 155 -20.23 -1.60 -1.73
C ALA A 155 -18.93 -1.66 -0.91
N GLU A 156 -17.77 -1.42 -1.52
CA GLU A 156 -16.47 -1.34 -0.83
C GLU A 156 -16.48 -0.24 0.24
N LEU A 157 -16.98 0.96 -0.06
CA LEU A 157 -17.11 2.04 0.92
C LEU A 157 -17.97 1.58 2.12
N GLY A 158 -19.10 0.93 1.85
CA GLY A 158 -19.94 0.34 2.89
C GLY A 158 -19.16 -0.65 3.76
N ALA A 159 -18.58 -1.68 3.14
CA ALA A 159 -17.84 -2.74 3.83
C ALA A 159 -16.66 -2.21 4.65
N PHE A 160 -15.80 -1.38 4.05
CA PHE A 160 -14.60 -0.87 4.72
C PHE A 160 -14.92 0.14 5.80
N SER A 161 -16.02 0.89 5.68
CA SER A 161 -16.47 1.81 6.73
C SER A 161 -16.91 1.09 8.01
N LEU A 162 -17.40 -0.16 7.91
CA LEU A 162 -17.79 -0.95 9.07
C LEU A 162 -16.57 -1.43 9.88
N SER A 163 -15.44 -1.69 9.22
CA SER A 163 -14.20 -2.10 9.89
C SER A 163 -13.52 -0.92 10.60
N PRO A 164 -13.41 -0.92 11.95
CA PRO A 164 -12.77 0.18 12.68
C PRO A 164 -11.29 0.39 12.36
N VAL A 165 -10.61 -0.65 11.86
CA VAL A 165 -9.21 -0.58 11.47
C VAL A 165 -9.08 0.11 10.11
N LEU A 166 -9.87 -0.33 9.12
CA LEU A 166 -9.83 0.25 7.77
C LEU A 166 -10.35 1.68 7.75
N ARG A 167 -11.44 1.96 8.48
CA ARG A 167 -12.05 3.29 8.56
C ARG A 167 -11.06 4.39 8.94
N LYS A 168 -10.09 4.09 9.82
CA LYS A 168 -9.06 5.05 10.27
C LYS A 168 -8.07 5.48 9.18
N LYS A 169 -8.00 4.75 8.08
CA LYS A 169 -7.10 5.00 6.95
C LYS A 169 -7.80 5.15 5.60
N LEU A 170 -9.13 5.26 5.62
CA LEU A 170 -9.96 5.37 4.44
C LEU A 170 -10.07 6.83 3.97
N LEU A 171 -9.93 7.07 2.67
CA LEU A 171 -10.12 8.36 2.01
C LEU A 171 -11.13 8.20 0.87
N PRO A 172 -12.42 8.46 1.12
CA PRO A 172 -13.43 8.45 0.07
C PRO A 172 -13.29 9.69 -0.81
N ILE A 173 -13.47 9.49 -2.11
CA ILE A 173 -13.58 10.55 -3.11
C ILE A 173 -14.92 10.38 -3.80
N LEU A 174 -15.82 11.34 -3.64
CA LEU A 174 -17.17 11.32 -4.18
C LEU A 174 -17.34 12.42 -5.22
N ASP A 175 -18.23 12.17 -6.19
CA ASP A 175 -18.62 13.18 -7.16
C ASP A 175 -19.31 14.34 -6.41
N LYS A 176 -18.87 15.56 -6.71
CA LYS A 176 -19.31 16.79 -6.06
C LYS A 176 -20.81 17.01 -6.15
N LYS A 177 -21.48 16.49 -7.19
CA LYS A 177 -22.95 16.55 -7.26
C LYS A 177 -23.63 15.89 -6.06
N PHE A 178 -22.99 14.92 -5.41
CA PHE A 178 -23.53 14.22 -4.25
C PHE A 178 -23.22 14.91 -2.92
N GLU A 179 -22.43 15.99 -2.87
CA GLU A 179 -21.97 16.63 -1.62
C GLU A 179 -23.12 17.05 -0.70
N THR A 180 -24.20 17.60 -1.27
CA THR A 180 -25.35 18.10 -0.50
C THR A 180 -26.49 17.09 -0.39
N HIS A 181 -26.35 15.90 -0.98
CA HIS A 181 -27.42 14.91 -0.99
C HIS A 181 -27.63 14.30 0.40
N LYS A 182 -28.87 14.23 0.86
CA LYS A 182 -29.25 13.48 2.08
C LYS A 182 -29.40 11.99 1.75
N SER A 183 -28.28 11.33 1.45
CA SER A 183 -28.22 9.91 1.09
C SER A 183 -27.74 9.04 2.25
N PHE A 184 -28.03 7.73 2.20
CA PHE A 184 -27.47 6.75 3.14
C PHE A 184 -25.94 6.78 3.12
N ILE A 185 -25.34 6.97 1.94
CA ILE A 185 -23.88 7.08 1.78
C ILE A 185 -23.31 8.26 2.58
N ASN A 186 -23.88 9.46 2.44
CA ASN A 186 -23.40 10.66 3.12
C ASN A 186 -23.68 10.62 4.63
N THR A 187 -24.86 10.13 5.02
CA THR A 187 -25.29 10.11 6.43
C THR A 187 -24.76 8.93 7.23
N GLY A 188 -24.32 7.86 6.56
CA GLY A 188 -23.73 6.66 7.14
C GLY A 188 -22.23 6.57 6.89
N PRO A 189 -21.75 5.77 5.90
CA PRO A 189 -20.33 5.50 5.69
C PRO A 189 -19.43 6.73 5.64
N VAL A 190 -19.79 7.77 4.86
CA VAL A 190 -18.99 9.00 4.75
C VAL A 190 -18.87 9.69 6.10
N LYS A 191 -19.98 9.87 6.82
CA LYS A 191 -20.00 10.51 8.14
C LYS A 191 -19.10 9.77 9.14
N TRP A 192 -19.11 8.44 9.13
CA TRP A 192 -18.24 7.62 9.97
C TRP A 192 -16.78 7.80 9.62
N VAL A 193 -16.44 7.73 8.33
CA VAL A 193 -15.06 7.89 7.86
C VAL A 193 -14.53 9.29 8.19
N ASP A 194 -15.31 10.33 7.96
CA ASP A 194 -14.92 11.72 8.24
C ASP A 194 -14.65 11.98 9.73
N SER A 195 -15.29 11.22 10.61
CA SER A 195 -15.11 11.36 12.06
C SER A 195 -13.85 10.67 12.62
N GLU A 196 -13.33 9.65 11.93
CA GLU A 196 -12.26 8.79 12.47
C GLU A 196 -11.01 8.68 11.59
N SER A 197 -11.14 8.92 10.27
CA SER A 197 -10.03 8.76 9.34
C SER A 197 -8.98 9.85 9.51
N LYS A 198 -7.71 9.42 9.53
CA LYS A 198 -6.57 10.34 9.55
C LYS A 198 -6.40 11.10 8.22
N PHE A 199 -6.99 10.57 7.15
CA PHE A 199 -6.95 11.16 5.81
C PHE A 199 -8.24 11.93 5.48
N GLY A 200 -9.29 11.76 6.30
CA GLY A 200 -10.54 12.52 6.21
C GLY A 200 -10.38 14.02 6.49
N PRO A 201 -11.42 14.83 6.18
CA PRO A 201 -12.72 14.42 5.62
C PRO A 201 -12.64 13.98 4.15
N THR A 202 -13.69 13.31 3.71
CA THR A 202 -14.02 12.89 2.35
C THR A 202 -13.84 14.04 1.35
N ILE A 203 -13.35 13.71 0.16
CA ILE A 203 -13.12 14.68 -0.91
C ILE A 203 -14.30 14.65 -1.88
N TYR A 204 -15.06 15.74 -1.93
CA TYR A 204 -16.01 15.98 -3.01
C TYR A 204 -15.32 16.74 -4.15
N THR A 205 -15.41 16.22 -5.37
CA THR A 205 -14.78 16.80 -6.57
C THR A 205 -15.57 16.48 -7.83
N GLU A 206 -15.45 17.31 -8.86
CA GLU A 206 -16.03 17.01 -10.18
C GLU A 206 -15.25 15.85 -10.81
N PHE A 207 -15.89 14.72 -11.06
CA PHE A 207 -15.21 13.54 -11.61
C PHE A 207 -14.71 13.78 -13.05
N GLU A 208 -15.42 14.57 -13.83
CA GLU A 208 -14.98 15.00 -15.18
C GLU A 208 -13.62 15.71 -15.15
N THR A 209 -13.26 16.32 -14.02
CA THR A 209 -11.97 16.98 -13.83
C THR A 209 -11.25 16.45 -12.59
N ILE A 210 -11.22 15.12 -12.43
CA ILE A 210 -10.75 14.44 -11.21
C ILE A 210 -9.40 14.96 -10.69
N LEU A 211 -8.46 15.29 -11.57
CA LEU A 211 -7.12 15.74 -11.17
C LEU A 211 -7.12 17.08 -10.42
N THR A 212 -8.21 17.86 -10.46
CA THR A 212 -8.37 19.08 -9.66
C THR A 212 -8.36 18.81 -8.16
N CYS A 213 -8.65 17.58 -7.72
CA CYS A 213 -8.59 17.20 -6.31
C CYS A 213 -7.17 16.79 -5.83
N MET A 214 -6.19 16.64 -6.74
CA MET A 214 -4.84 16.20 -6.37
C MET A 214 -4.16 17.06 -5.29
N PRO A 215 -4.30 18.41 -5.27
CA PRO A 215 -3.75 19.21 -4.18
C PRO A 215 -4.29 18.80 -2.81
N LYS A 216 -5.58 18.44 -2.72
CA LYS A 216 -6.18 17.93 -1.49
C LYS A 216 -5.62 16.56 -1.15
N ILE A 217 -5.56 15.63 -2.11
CA ILE A 217 -4.98 14.29 -1.91
C ILE A 217 -3.54 14.41 -1.39
N ASN A 218 -2.71 15.24 -2.01
CA ASN A 218 -1.32 15.45 -1.60
C ASN A 218 -1.22 16.00 -0.18
N GLU A 219 -2.07 16.96 0.18
CA GLU A 219 -2.16 17.45 1.56
C GLU A 219 -2.49 16.31 2.53
N ARG A 220 -3.45 15.44 2.21
CA ARG A 220 -3.81 14.28 3.05
C ARG A 220 -2.69 13.26 3.17
N LEU A 221 -2.05 12.93 2.04
CA LEU A 221 -0.97 11.95 2.00
C LEU A 221 0.29 12.46 2.71
N ASN A 222 0.51 13.77 2.80
CA ASN A 222 1.69 14.33 3.50
C ASN A 222 1.51 14.53 5.00
N ARG A 223 0.31 14.29 5.55
CA ARG A 223 0.09 14.36 7.00
C ARG A 223 0.98 13.36 7.73
N LYS A 224 1.62 13.82 8.80
CA LYS A 224 2.37 12.95 9.73
C LYS A 224 1.37 12.08 10.49
N VAL A 225 1.19 10.86 10.02
CA VAL A 225 0.34 9.87 10.69
C VAL A 225 1.19 9.11 11.69
N GLN A 226 0.95 9.30 13.00
CA GLN A 226 1.48 8.38 14.00
C GLN A 226 0.88 6.98 13.73
N SER A 227 1.72 6.02 13.40
CA SER A 227 1.35 4.60 13.35
C SER A 227 1.26 4.09 14.79
N ASN A 228 0.05 3.98 15.33
CA ASN A 228 -0.15 3.23 16.56
C ASN A 228 -0.09 1.74 16.17
N ILE A 229 1.07 1.11 16.37
CA ILE A 229 1.18 -0.35 16.25
C ILE A 229 0.27 -0.94 17.33
N THR A 230 -0.90 -1.42 16.95
CA THR A 230 -1.83 -2.12 17.84
C THR A 230 -1.46 -3.59 17.91
N ASN A 231 -1.48 -4.19 19.11
CA ASN A 231 -1.14 -5.60 19.34
C ASN A 231 -1.95 -6.60 18.48
N ALA A 232 -3.12 -6.21 17.96
CA ALA A 232 -3.99 -7.08 17.16
C ALA A 232 -3.47 -7.35 15.72
N ASN A 233 -2.67 -6.43 15.13
CA ASN A 233 -2.21 -6.54 13.74
C ASN A 233 -0.68 -6.69 13.67
N SER A 234 -0.09 -7.31 14.70
CA SER A 234 1.35 -7.39 14.86
C SER A 234 1.85 -8.83 14.75
N ILE A 235 2.87 -9.06 13.91
CA ILE A 235 3.40 -10.40 13.63
C ILE A 235 4.69 -10.63 14.42
N GLY A 236 4.75 -11.79 15.10
CA GLY A 236 5.91 -12.26 15.85
C GLY A 236 6.21 -11.50 17.14
N ASP A 237 7.24 -11.94 17.85
CA ASP A 237 7.60 -11.41 19.19
C ASP A 237 7.98 -9.91 19.18
N TYR A 238 8.38 -9.41 18.01
CA TYR A 238 8.78 -8.02 17.78
C TYR A 238 7.65 -7.11 17.26
N LYS A 239 6.44 -7.65 17.09
CA LYS A 239 5.21 -6.89 16.74
C LYS A 239 5.30 -6.09 15.43
N TYR A 240 5.71 -6.72 14.34
CA TYR A 240 5.80 -6.06 13.02
C TYR A 240 4.43 -5.85 12.38
N SER A 241 4.21 -4.71 11.71
CA SER A 241 3.03 -4.54 10.84
C SER A 241 3.15 -5.43 9.59
N PRO A 242 2.03 -5.80 8.94
CA PRO A 242 2.06 -6.58 7.69
C PRO A 242 2.96 -5.94 6.63
N LYS A 243 2.96 -4.60 6.52
CA LYS A 243 3.84 -3.82 5.66
C LYS A 243 5.32 -4.08 5.94
N ILE A 244 5.75 -3.94 7.18
CA ILE A 244 7.15 -4.12 7.57
C ILE A 244 7.57 -5.56 7.28
N PHE A 245 6.69 -6.53 7.55
CA PHE A 245 6.96 -7.93 7.26
C PHE A 245 7.10 -8.18 5.75
N LEU A 246 6.23 -7.63 4.90
CA LEU A 246 6.36 -7.78 3.44
C LEU A 246 7.66 -7.17 2.93
N PHE A 247 7.99 -5.94 3.33
CA PHE A 247 9.23 -5.30 2.87
C PHE A 247 10.47 -6.03 3.38
N PHE A 248 10.43 -6.57 4.60
CA PHE A 248 11.47 -7.46 5.09
C PHE A 248 11.59 -8.71 4.20
N VAL A 249 10.48 -9.40 3.91
CA VAL A 249 10.48 -10.56 3.02
C VAL A 249 11.01 -10.19 1.64
N LEU A 250 10.59 -9.07 1.05
CA LEU A 250 11.07 -8.61 -0.26
C LEU A 250 12.57 -8.32 -0.26
N VAL A 251 13.10 -7.63 0.75
CA VAL A 251 14.55 -7.38 0.87
C VAL A 251 15.33 -8.68 0.96
N VAL A 252 14.83 -9.64 1.74
CA VAL A 252 15.46 -10.95 1.87
C VAL A 252 15.35 -11.74 0.56
N ILE A 253 14.23 -11.59 -0.18
CA ILE A 253 14.01 -12.26 -1.46
C ILE A 253 14.85 -11.64 -2.60
N SER A 254 15.05 -10.33 -2.60
CA SER A 254 15.81 -9.62 -3.63
C SER A 254 17.33 -9.66 -3.46
N SER A 255 17.84 -10.20 -2.35
CA SER A 255 19.28 -10.26 -2.00
C SER A 255 19.87 -11.66 -2.20
#